data_AF-A0A162W5Q9-F1
#
_entry.id   AF-A0A162W5Q9-F1
#
_cell.length_a   1.000
_cell.length_b   1.000
_cell.length_c   1.000
_cell.angle_alpha   90.00
_cell.angle_beta   90.00
_cell.angle_gamma   90.00
#
_symmetry.space_group_name_H-M   'P 1'
#
loop_
_entity.id
_entity.type
_entity.pdbx_description
1 polymer ?
#
loop_
_entity_poly.entity_id
_entity_poly.type
_entity_poly.pdbx_seq_one_letter_code
_entity_poly.pdbx_strand_id
1 'polypeptide(L)'
;MKKSSALTCLIAPALLALSAQTAMAQDVYGEVGYSAMSTELSVPLIGLSAKAKPTMVRALVGVSPLGGLSIEGIAAGSLSDDSFSANASGSSSAVQLGRAKVNQILGVYVGSRLGLGPVELFGRVGMAKSEVQFKGLGNGNETDISYGGGVRLIPFDTFTLSADYMRYLDKDGARIDGYTLSVGLKF
;
A
#
# COMPACT_ATOMS: atom_id res chain seq x y z
N MET A 1 -48.48 -15.19 -27.64
CA MET A 1 -47.60 -13.99 -27.74
C MET A 1 -47.13 -13.67 -26.33
N LYS A 2 -46.03 -14.29 -25.87
CA LYS A 2 -44.64 -13.78 -25.83
C LYS A 2 -44.45 -12.46 -25.05
N LYS A 3 -44.11 -12.68 -23.77
CA LYS A 3 -43.03 -12.10 -22.94
C LYS A 3 -43.14 -10.65 -22.45
N SER A 4 -43.23 -10.63 -21.11
CA SER A 4 -43.08 -9.55 -20.16
C SER A 4 -41.65 -9.01 -20.08
N SER A 5 -41.58 -7.76 -19.59
CA SER A 5 -40.47 -7.09 -18.90
C SER A 5 -39.29 -6.59 -19.74
N ALA A 6 -39.36 -5.30 -20.10
CA ALA A 6 -38.21 -4.46 -20.38
C ALA A 6 -38.11 -3.41 -19.26
N LEU A 7 -37.38 -3.73 -18.18
CA LEU A 7 -36.87 -2.74 -17.24
C LEU A 7 -35.57 -2.18 -17.81
N THR A 8 -35.69 -1.12 -18.59
CA THR A 8 -34.57 -0.22 -18.89
C THR A 8 -34.74 0.99 -17.98
N CYS A 9 -33.96 1.09 -16.91
CA CYS A 9 -33.85 2.34 -16.16
C CYS A 9 -32.39 2.60 -15.78
N LEU A 10 -31.83 3.55 -16.53
CA LEU A 10 -30.80 4.53 -16.20
C LEU A 10 -29.60 4.11 -15.32
N ILE A 11 -28.46 4.11 -16.01
CA ILE A 11 -27.14 4.58 -15.58
C ILE A 11 -27.23 5.62 -14.45
N ALA A 12 -26.57 5.34 -13.33
CA ALA A 12 -26.14 6.35 -12.36
C ALA A 12 -24.63 6.15 -12.11
N PRO A 13 -23.76 7.09 -12.50
CA PRO A 13 -22.38 7.10 -12.04
C PRO A 13 -22.38 7.60 -10.60
N ALA A 14 -22.10 6.73 -9.63
CA ALA A 14 -21.78 7.13 -8.27
C ALA A 14 -20.35 7.70 -8.23
N LEU A 15 -20.14 8.84 -8.91
CA LEU A 15 -18.95 9.66 -8.79
C LEU A 15 -19.36 11.04 -8.28
N LEU A 16 -18.65 11.50 -7.25
CA LEU A 16 -18.58 12.88 -6.75
C LEU A 16 -19.78 13.37 -5.93
N ALA A 17 -19.82 12.98 -4.65
CA ALA A 17 -20.41 13.80 -3.60
C ALA A 17 -19.71 13.52 -2.26
N LEU A 18 -18.45 13.94 -2.13
CA LEU A 18 -17.88 14.16 -0.80
C LEU A 18 -18.45 15.49 -0.31
N SER A 19 -19.65 15.45 0.26
CA SER A 19 -20.24 16.60 0.94
C SER A 19 -19.31 17.00 2.08
N ALA A 20 -18.70 18.17 1.97
CA ALA A 20 -17.95 18.82 3.04
C ALA A 20 -18.89 19.07 4.23
N GLN A 21 -19.00 18.08 5.11
CA GLN A 21 -19.57 18.27 6.44
C GLN A 21 -18.52 18.99 7.27
N THR A 22 -18.91 20.14 7.80
CA THR A 22 -18.14 21.03 8.66
C THR A 22 -17.32 20.24 9.69
N ALA A 23 -16.00 20.25 9.49
CA ALA A 23 -15.04 19.59 10.35
C ALA A 23 -14.99 20.29 11.72
N MET A 24 -15.41 19.57 12.76
CA MET A 24 -14.71 19.59 14.04
C MET A 24 -13.20 19.47 13.72
N ALA A 25 -12.31 20.22 14.38
CA ALA A 25 -10.86 20.37 14.14
C ALA A 25 -10.05 19.07 13.89
N GLN A 26 -10.36 18.37 12.81
CA GLN A 26 -9.77 17.11 12.37
C GLN A 26 -8.84 17.47 11.23
N ASP A 27 -7.53 17.41 11.48
CA ASP A 27 -6.51 17.62 10.45
C ASP A 27 -6.63 16.48 9.43
N VAL A 28 -7.24 16.78 8.28
CA VAL A 28 -7.36 15.85 7.16
C VAL A 28 -6.13 16.04 6.28
N TYR A 29 -5.53 14.96 5.83
CA TYR A 29 -4.39 15.05 4.94
C TYR A 29 -4.38 13.91 3.94
N GLY A 30 -3.80 14.19 2.77
CA GLY A 30 -3.64 13.22 1.70
C GLY A 30 -2.21 13.25 1.20
N GLU A 31 -1.67 12.07 0.85
CA GLU A 31 -0.36 11.96 0.25
C GLU A 31 -0.38 11.04 -0.98
N VAL A 32 0.47 11.33 -1.95
CA VAL A 32 0.79 10.42 -3.06
C VAL A 32 2.30 10.24 -3.09
N GLY A 33 2.75 9.00 -3.27
CA GLY A 33 4.15 8.66 -3.23
C GLY A 33 4.54 7.53 -4.15
N TYR A 34 5.85 7.41 -4.31
CA TYR A 34 6.51 6.33 -5.02
C TYR A 34 7.20 5.43 -4.01
N SER A 35 6.92 4.14 -4.12
CA SER A 35 7.36 3.14 -3.16
C SER A 35 8.23 2.09 -3.85
N ALA A 36 9.49 2.00 -3.43
CA ALA A 36 10.40 0.94 -3.83
C ALA A 36 10.22 -0.25 -2.89
N MET A 37 9.74 -1.38 -3.41
CA MET A 37 9.50 -2.58 -2.61
C MET A 37 10.70 -3.52 -2.63
N SER A 38 10.78 -4.37 -1.62
CA SER A 38 11.61 -5.57 -1.59
C SER A 38 10.72 -6.74 -1.16
N THR A 39 10.54 -7.71 -2.05
CA THR A 39 9.82 -8.95 -1.77
C THR A 39 10.81 -10.10 -1.72
N GLU A 40 10.74 -10.88 -0.65
CA GLU A 40 11.57 -12.06 -0.45
C GLU A 40 10.66 -13.26 -0.18
N LEU A 41 10.91 -14.37 -0.87
CA LEU A 41 10.24 -15.64 -0.66
C LEU A 41 11.29 -16.72 -0.47
N SER A 42 11.23 -17.40 0.67
CA SER A 42 12.09 -18.52 1.03
C SER A 42 11.22 -19.73 1.35
N VAL A 43 11.42 -20.83 0.62
CA VAL A 43 10.70 -22.09 0.85
C VAL A 43 11.72 -23.14 1.30
N PRO A 44 11.89 -23.35 2.62
CA PRO A 44 12.93 -24.23 3.17
C PRO A 44 12.81 -25.67 2.70
N LEU A 45 11.58 -26.16 2.49
CA LEU A 45 11.29 -27.54 2.11
C LEU A 45 11.91 -27.95 0.75
N ILE A 46 12.14 -26.98 -0.14
CA ILE A 46 12.73 -27.20 -1.47
C ILE A 46 14.02 -26.38 -1.70
N GLY A 47 14.54 -25.70 -0.67
CA GLY A 47 15.73 -24.86 -0.77
C GLY A 47 15.63 -23.71 -1.79
N LEU A 48 14.42 -23.24 -2.09
CA LEU A 48 14.17 -22.19 -3.08
C LEU A 48 14.17 -20.81 -2.40
N SER A 49 14.93 -19.88 -2.96
CA SER A 49 14.90 -18.47 -2.56
C SER A 49 14.72 -17.57 -3.77
N ALA A 50 13.78 -16.62 -3.68
CA ALA A 50 13.46 -15.68 -4.72
C ALA A 50 13.31 -14.27 -4.14
N LYS A 51 13.80 -13.29 -4.90
CA LYS A 51 13.76 -11.87 -4.51
C LYS A 51 13.31 -11.03 -5.69
N ALA A 52 12.40 -10.10 -5.46
CA ALA A 52 11.99 -9.10 -6.45
C ALA A 52 11.93 -7.70 -5.83
N LYS A 53 12.09 -6.68 -6.66
CA LYS A 53 12.09 -5.28 -6.23
C LYS A 53 11.06 -4.45 -7.03
N PRO A 54 9.76 -4.78 -6.94
CA PRO A 54 8.76 -4.05 -7.69
C PRO A 54 8.64 -2.61 -7.18
N THR A 55 8.17 -1.73 -8.04
CA THR A 55 7.93 -0.33 -7.70
C THR A 55 6.45 -0.01 -7.81
N MET A 56 5.92 0.67 -6.80
CA MET A 56 4.50 0.96 -6.67
C MET A 56 4.27 2.46 -6.51
N VAL A 57 3.09 2.92 -6.93
CA VAL A 57 2.56 4.22 -6.50
C VAL A 57 1.59 3.98 -5.36
N ARG A 58 1.68 4.83 -4.35
CA ARG A 58 0.88 4.77 -3.14
C ARG A 58 0.11 6.07 -2.98
N ALA A 59 -1.18 5.94 -2.72
CA ALA A 59 -2.04 7.00 -2.21
C ALA A 59 -2.35 6.74 -0.73
N LEU A 60 -2.40 7.80 0.05
CA LEU A 60 -2.75 7.80 1.45
C LEU A 60 -3.78 8.88 1.72
N VAL A 61 -4.77 8.56 2.55
CA VAL A 61 -5.66 9.54 3.17
C VAL A 61 -5.66 9.32 4.66
N GLY A 62 -5.56 10.38 5.44
CA GLY A 62 -5.51 10.31 6.90
C GLY A 62 -6.32 11.42 7.56
N VAL A 63 -6.86 11.10 8.72
CA VAL A 63 -7.54 12.06 9.60
C VAL A 63 -6.92 11.98 10.98
N SER A 64 -6.67 13.13 11.61
CA SER A 64 -6.13 13.20 12.97
C SER A 64 -7.20 13.75 13.92
N PRO A 65 -8.09 12.88 14.47
CA PRO A 65 -9.16 13.34 15.36
C PRO A 65 -8.66 13.78 16.73
N LEU A 66 -7.46 13.32 17.12
CA LEU A 66 -6.77 13.67 18.35
C LEU A 66 -5.36 14.16 17.99
N GLY A 67 -4.87 15.18 18.69
CA GLY A 67 -3.50 15.67 18.53
C GLY A 67 -2.50 14.56 18.84
N GLY A 68 -1.84 14.03 17.79
CA GLY A 68 -0.84 12.97 17.91
C GLY A 68 -1.32 11.55 17.54
N LEU A 69 -2.61 11.35 17.22
CA LEU A 69 -3.11 10.07 16.68
C LEU A 69 -3.86 10.28 15.37
N SER A 70 -3.60 9.39 14.41
CA SER A 70 -4.21 9.40 13.09
C SER A 70 -4.90 8.07 12.77
N ILE A 71 -5.94 8.15 11.95
CA ILE A 71 -6.51 7.00 11.25
C ILE A 71 -6.21 7.20 9.77
N GLU A 72 -5.63 6.18 9.14
CA GLU A 72 -5.07 6.28 7.79
C GLU A 72 -5.54 5.12 6.91
N GLY A 73 -5.97 5.45 5.70
CA GLY A 73 -6.19 4.51 4.62
C GLY A 73 -5.06 4.61 3.60
N ILE A 74 -4.47 3.47 3.23
CA ILE A 74 -3.43 3.38 2.22
C ILE A 74 -3.91 2.49 1.08
N ALA A 75 -3.74 2.97 -0.15
CA ALA A 75 -3.90 2.17 -1.35
C ALA A 75 -2.63 2.29 -2.19
N ALA A 76 -2.04 1.17 -2.59
CA ALA A 76 -0.90 1.16 -3.49
C ALA A 76 -1.21 0.30 -4.71
N GLY A 77 -0.82 0.78 -5.89
CA GLY A 77 -0.93 0.07 -7.16
C GLY A 77 0.43 -0.02 -7.83
N SER A 78 0.72 -1.15 -8.49
CA SER A 78 1.98 -1.33 -9.20
C SER A 78 2.04 -0.51 -10.49
N LEU A 79 3.12 0.25 -10.65
CA LEU A 79 3.43 0.96 -11.90
C LEU A 79 4.17 0.08 -12.91
N SER A 80 4.86 -0.96 -12.46
CA SER A 80 5.69 -1.81 -13.30
C SER A 80 5.41 -3.30 -13.05
N ASP A 81 5.39 -4.07 -14.14
CA ASP A 81 5.39 -5.53 -14.12
C ASP A 81 6.85 -5.99 -14.06
N ASP A 82 7.37 -6.39 -12.89
CA ASP A 82 8.74 -6.93 -12.82
C ASP A 82 8.77 -8.46 -12.77
N SER A 83 9.84 -9.05 -13.29
CA SER A 83 9.98 -10.51 -13.47
C SER A 83 10.51 -11.19 -12.21
N PHE A 84 9.98 -12.38 -11.89
CA PHE A 84 10.36 -13.17 -10.72
C PHE A 84 11.52 -14.09 -11.09
N SER A 85 12.69 -13.81 -10.52
CA SER A 85 13.90 -14.63 -10.67
C SER A 85 14.07 -15.49 -9.42
N ALA A 86 14.19 -16.80 -9.57
CA ALA A 86 14.34 -17.71 -8.45
C ALA A 86 15.65 -18.50 -8.57
N ASN A 87 16.32 -18.71 -7.45
CA ASN A 87 17.51 -19.56 -7.36
C ASN A 87 17.13 -20.85 -6.63
N ALA A 88 17.36 -21.99 -7.28
CA ALA A 88 17.26 -23.31 -6.64
C ALA A 88 18.57 -23.64 -5.93
N SER A 89 18.50 -24.21 -4.73
CA SER A 89 19.70 -24.64 -3.99
C SER A 89 20.55 -25.59 -4.83
N GLY A 90 21.82 -25.22 -5.05
CA GLY A 90 22.79 -25.99 -5.85
C GLY A 90 23.09 -25.46 -7.26
N SER A 91 22.45 -24.37 -7.70
CA SER A 91 22.73 -23.74 -9.00
C SER A 91 23.20 -22.29 -8.84
N SER A 92 24.32 -21.94 -9.47
CA SER A 92 24.86 -20.57 -9.54
C SER A 92 24.18 -19.70 -10.61
N SER A 93 23.11 -20.19 -11.24
CA SER A 93 22.33 -19.50 -12.27
C SER A 93 20.90 -19.28 -11.80
N ALA A 94 20.46 -18.02 -11.79
CA ALA A 94 19.06 -17.67 -11.53
C ALA A 94 18.18 -18.21 -12.66
N VAL A 95 17.21 -19.05 -12.31
CA VAL A 95 16.20 -19.54 -13.24
C VAL A 95 14.99 -18.62 -13.13
N GLN A 96 14.61 -17.99 -14.24
CA GLN A 96 13.44 -17.12 -14.31
C GLN A 96 12.16 -17.99 -14.26
N LEU A 97 11.62 -18.21 -13.05
CA LEU A 97 10.48 -19.13 -12.83
C LEU A 97 9.11 -18.50 -13.17
N GLY A 98 9.02 -17.19 -13.43
CA GLY A 98 7.78 -16.55 -13.88
C GLY A 98 7.67 -15.06 -13.60
N ARG A 99 6.43 -14.54 -13.52
CA ARG A 99 6.11 -13.16 -13.10
C ARG A 99 5.23 -13.20 -11.86
N ALA A 100 5.74 -12.74 -10.73
CA ALA A 100 4.96 -12.49 -9.52
C ALA A 100 4.74 -10.98 -9.43
N LYS A 101 3.48 -10.55 -9.55
CA LYS A 101 3.11 -9.14 -9.50
C LYS A 101 2.28 -8.88 -8.25
N VAL A 102 2.74 -7.97 -7.39
CA VAL A 102 1.89 -7.37 -6.36
C VAL A 102 1.01 -6.38 -7.10
N ASN A 103 -0.27 -6.68 -7.30
CA ASN A 103 -1.13 -5.82 -8.10
C ASN A 103 -1.58 -4.59 -7.31
N GLN A 104 -2.04 -4.85 -6.09
CA GLN A 104 -2.57 -3.84 -5.22
C GLN A 104 -2.30 -4.19 -3.76
N ILE A 105 -2.09 -3.15 -2.96
CA ILE A 105 -2.09 -3.21 -1.51
C ILE A 105 -3.16 -2.25 -1.02
N LEU A 106 -4.06 -2.72 -0.17
CA LEU A 106 -5.07 -1.91 0.49
C LEU A 106 -4.92 -2.11 1.99
N GLY A 107 -4.76 -1.04 2.75
CA GLY A 107 -4.58 -1.14 4.19
C GLY A 107 -5.23 -0.03 4.97
N VAL A 108 -5.56 -0.34 6.21
CA VAL A 108 -6.10 0.59 7.20
C VAL A 108 -5.20 0.57 8.42
N TYR A 109 -4.84 1.74 8.91
CA TYR A 109 -3.84 1.93 9.93
C TYR A 109 -4.30 2.92 10.99
N VAL A 110 -3.80 2.70 12.20
CA VAL A 110 -3.76 3.71 13.24
C VAL A 110 -2.33 4.20 13.34
N GLY A 111 -2.14 5.50 13.28
CA GLY A 111 -0.85 6.15 13.36
C GLY A 111 -0.69 6.97 14.64
N SER A 112 0.56 7.10 15.07
CA SER A 112 0.97 8.10 16.05
C SER A 112 1.86 9.13 15.36
N ARG A 113 1.76 10.40 15.80
CA ARG A 113 2.46 11.54 15.20
C ARG A 113 3.08 12.38 16.30
N LEU A 114 4.35 12.72 16.14
CA LEU A 114 5.11 13.55 17.07
C LEU A 114 5.75 14.71 16.29
N GLY A 115 5.21 15.91 16.49
CA GLY A 115 5.74 17.14 15.90
C GLY A 115 7.00 17.60 16.63
N LEU A 116 8.09 17.83 15.87
CA LEU A 116 9.38 18.35 16.32
C LEU A 116 9.72 19.65 15.58
N GLY A 117 8.72 20.52 15.40
CA GLY A 117 8.83 21.75 14.61
C GLY A 117 8.51 21.51 13.13
N PRO A 118 9.42 21.81 12.18
CA PRO A 118 9.19 21.59 10.75
C PRO A 118 9.28 20.11 10.32
N VAL A 119 9.64 19.23 11.27
CA VAL A 119 9.73 17.79 11.09
C VAL A 119 8.71 17.12 12.02
N GLU A 120 8.00 16.14 11.51
CA GLU A 120 7.08 15.30 12.25
C GLU A 120 7.51 13.84 12.10
N LEU A 121 7.68 13.15 13.21
CA LEU A 121 7.88 11.71 13.22
C LEU A 121 6.52 11.03 13.27
N PHE A 122 6.36 9.96 12.51
CA PHE A 122 5.15 9.15 12.59
C PHE A 122 5.47 7.67 12.64
N GLY A 123 4.63 6.94 13.36
CA GLY A 123 4.57 5.48 13.35
C GLY A 123 3.16 5.06 12.97
N ARG A 124 3.00 3.87 12.39
CA ARG A 124 1.69 3.32 12.07
C ARG A 124 1.66 1.81 12.17
N VAL A 125 0.52 1.27 12.57
CA VAL A 125 0.26 -0.15 12.66
C VAL A 125 -1.18 -0.43 12.23
N GLY A 126 -1.41 -1.55 11.57
CA GLY A 126 -2.70 -1.87 11.02
C GLY A 126 -2.71 -3.20 10.29
N MET A 127 -3.64 -3.30 9.34
CA MET A 127 -3.79 -4.49 8.51
C MET A 127 -3.69 -4.08 7.05
N ALA A 128 -2.97 -4.89 6.26
CA ALA A 128 -2.83 -4.72 4.84
C ALA A 128 -3.31 -5.98 4.13
N LYS A 129 -4.20 -5.79 3.16
CA LYS A 129 -4.54 -6.79 2.16
C LYS A 129 -3.65 -6.58 0.94
N SER A 130 -2.90 -7.61 0.59
CA SER A 130 -2.06 -7.64 -0.62
C SER A 130 -2.64 -8.63 -1.61
N GLU A 131 -2.85 -8.18 -2.85
CA GLU A 131 -3.23 -9.06 -3.95
C GLU A 131 -2.00 -9.37 -4.81
N VAL A 132 -1.68 -10.66 -4.90
CA VAL A 132 -0.58 -11.17 -5.73
C VAL A 132 -1.19 -11.99 -6.87
N GLN A 133 -0.90 -11.59 -8.11
CA GLN A 133 -1.28 -12.38 -9.28
C GLN A 133 -0.10 -13.21 -9.77
N PHE A 134 -0.32 -14.53 -9.85
CA PHE A 134 0.59 -15.47 -10.49
C PHE A 134 0.07 -15.79 -11.88
N LYS A 135 0.79 -15.37 -12.93
CA LYS A 135 0.39 -15.67 -14.31
C LYS A 135 0.34 -17.18 -14.54
N GLY A 136 -0.86 -17.72 -14.76
CA GLY A 136 -1.12 -19.13 -15.05
C GLY A 136 -1.66 -19.98 -13.89
N LEU A 137 -1.70 -19.45 -12.66
CA LEU A 137 -2.08 -20.20 -11.44
C LEU A 137 -3.23 -19.56 -10.63
N GLY A 138 -3.58 -18.29 -10.87
CA GLY A 138 -4.72 -17.59 -10.23
C GLY A 138 -4.33 -16.38 -9.37
N ASN A 139 -5.33 -15.77 -8.72
CA ASN A 139 -5.17 -14.63 -7.81
C ASN A 139 -5.07 -15.11 -6.37
N GLY A 140 -4.02 -14.71 -5.65
CA GLY A 140 -3.90 -14.91 -4.20
C GLY A 140 -4.18 -13.59 -3.46
N ASN A 141 -5.12 -13.62 -2.52
CA ASN A 141 -5.41 -12.49 -1.64
C ASN A 141 -4.98 -12.85 -0.23
N GLU A 142 -3.99 -12.15 0.32
CA GLU A 142 -3.52 -12.36 1.69
C GLU A 142 -3.75 -11.09 2.51
N THR A 143 -4.22 -11.23 3.75
CA THR A 143 -4.34 -10.11 4.70
C THR A 143 -3.46 -10.37 5.90
N ASP A 144 -2.57 -9.45 6.23
CA ASP A 144 -1.70 -9.59 7.40
C ASP A 144 -1.51 -8.27 8.15
N ILE A 145 -0.92 -8.37 9.34
CA ILE A 145 -0.51 -7.23 10.14
C ILE A 145 0.61 -6.49 9.41
N SER A 146 0.45 -5.18 9.30
CA SER A 146 1.37 -4.27 8.63
C SER A 146 1.73 -3.13 9.57
N TYR A 147 3.01 -2.74 9.57
CA TYR A 147 3.51 -1.67 10.43
C TYR A 147 4.66 -0.92 9.76
N GLY A 148 4.88 0.30 10.22
CA GLY A 148 5.95 1.12 9.70
C GLY A 148 6.08 2.45 10.40
N GLY A 149 6.98 3.26 9.90
CA GLY A 149 7.26 4.58 10.46
C GLY A 149 8.14 5.38 9.53
N GLY A 150 8.17 6.68 9.79
CA GLY A 150 8.84 7.60 8.90
C GLY A 150 8.91 9.01 9.45
N VAL A 151 9.34 9.90 8.58
CA VAL A 151 9.50 11.31 8.85
C VAL A 151 8.70 12.11 7.82
N ARG A 152 8.13 13.22 8.26
CA ARG A 152 7.39 14.15 7.42
C ARG A 152 7.93 15.55 7.64
N LEU A 153 8.37 16.18 6.57
CA LEU A 153 8.75 17.58 6.53
C LEU A 153 7.53 18.40 6.15
N ILE A 154 7.31 19.48 6.90
CA ILE A 154 6.21 20.42 6.69
C ILE A 154 6.84 21.78 6.41
N PRO A 155 7.36 22.01 5.18
CA PRO A 155 8.02 23.27 4.85
C PRO A 155 7.03 24.45 4.75
N PHE A 156 5.75 24.17 4.47
CA PHE A 156 4.66 25.14 4.42
C PHE A 156 3.44 24.56 5.15
N ASP A 157 2.52 25.39 5.65
CA ASP A 157 1.38 24.95 6.47
C ASP A 157 0.49 23.89 5.79
N THR A 158 0.47 23.88 4.45
CA THR A 158 -0.37 23.01 3.63
C THR A 158 0.40 21.86 2.97
N PHE A 159 1.71 22.01 2.71
CA PHE A 159 2.46 21.04 1.90
C PHE A 159 3.34 20.14 2.77
N THR A 160 3.32 18.84 2.48
CA THR A 160 4.13 17.85 3.20
C THR A 160 5.02 17.06 2.25
N LEU A 161 6.22 16.75 2.71
CA LEU A 161 7.14 15.81 2.08
C LEU A 161 7.46 14.71 3.07
N SER A 162 7.14 13.47 2.75
CA SER A 162 7.21 12.33 3.65
C SER A 162 8.15 11.27 3.11
N ALA A 163 8.86 10.61 4.02
CA ALA A 163 9.67 9.43 3.74
C ALA A 163 9.39 8.38 4.80
N ASP A 164 9.06 7.15 4.40
CA ASP A 164 8.75 6.07 5.34
C ASP A 164 9.21 4.70 4.88
N TYR A 165 9.30 3.82 5.87
CA TYR A 165 9.48 2.39 5.70
C TYR A 165 8.25 1.67 6.25
N MET A 166 7.73 0.73 5.46
CA MET A 166 6.60 -0.12 5.77
C MET A 166 6.97 -1.58 5.61
N ARG A 167 6.57 -2.41 6.56
CA ARG A 167 6.52 -3.86 6.41
C ARG A 167 5.08 -4.29 6.28
N TYR A 168 4.71 -4.82 5.12
CA TYR A 168 3.34 -5.19 4.76
C TYR A 168 3.02 -6.66 5.04
N LEU A 169 4.02 -7.53 5.01
CA LEU A 169 3.89 -8.97 5.24
C LEU A 169 5.18 -9.51 5.84
N ASP A 170 5.07 -10.34 6.87
CA ASP A 170 6.17 -11.06 7.51
C ASP A 170 5.65 -12.41 8.04
N LYS A 171 5.61 -13.43 7.18
CA LYS A 171 5.05 -14.74 7.54
C LYS A 171 5.75 -15.88 6.82
N ASP A 172 6.17 -16.91 7.57
CA ASP A 172 6.61 -18.23 7.09
C ASP A 172 7.50 -18.23 5.84
N GLY A 173 8.49 -17.32 5.80
CA GLY A 173 9.46 -17.20 4.71
C GLY A 173 9.07 -16.25 3.58
N ALA A 174 7.89 -15.62 3.63
CA ALA A 174 7.47 -14.53 2.74
C ALA A 174 7.54 -13.18 3.46
N ARG A 175 8.24 -12.22 2.85
CA ARG A 175 8.43 -10.88 3.40
C ARG A 175 8.23 -9.80 2.34
N ILE A 176 7.48 -8.76 2.69
CA ILE A 176 7.24 -7.60 1.81
C ILE A 176 7.55 -6.32 2.60
N ASP A 177 8.64 -5.68 2.21
CA ASP A 177 9.08 -4.39 2.73
C ASP A 177 8.96 -3.30 1.67
N GLY A 178 8.82 -2.05 2.10
CA GLY A 178 8.72 -0.92 1.19
C GLY A 178 9.28 0.37 1.77
N TYR A 179 10.10 1.06 0.97
CA TYR A 179 10.50 2.45 1.23
C TYR A 179 9.70 3.37 0.34
N THR A 180 9.06 4.38 0.92
CA THR A 180 8.23 5.33 0.17
C THR A 180 8.72 6.75 0.34
N LEU A 181 8.72 7.50 -0.76
CA LEU A 181 8.79 8.95 -0.77
C LEU A 181 7.45 9.48 -1.26
N SER A 182 6.80 10.34 -0.47
CA SER A 182 5.51 10.93 -0.79
C SER A 182 5.50 12.45 -0.65
N VAL A 183 4.64 13.07 -1.42
CA VAL A 183 4.25 14.47 -1.27
C VAL A 183 2.77 14.53 -0.91
N GLY A 184 2.38 15.52 -0.12
CA GLY A 184 1.02 15.59 0.39
C GLY A 184 0.53 16.99 0.66
N LEU A 185 -0.77 17.06 0.95
CA LEU A 185 -1.48 18.25 1.32
C LEU A 185 -2.24 18.01 2.63
N LYS A 186 -2.23 19.02 3.50
CA LYS A 186 -3.03 19.08 4.73
C LYS A 186 -4.15 20.12 4.55
N PHE A 187 -5.35 19.78 4.99
CA PHE A 187 -6.57 20.58 4.86
C PHE A 187 -7.17 20.93 6.22
#